data_AF-A0A1V1UGS2-F1
#
_entry.id   AF-A0A1V1UGS2-F1
#
_cell.length_a   1.000
_cell.length_b   1.000
_cell.length_c   1.000
_cell.angle_alpha   90.00
_cell.angle_beta   90.00
_cell.angle_gamma   90.00
#
_symmetry.space_group_name_H-M   'P 1'
#
loop_
_entity.id
_entity.type
_entity.pdbx_description
1 polymer ?
#
loop_
_entity_poly.entity_id
_entity_poly.type
_entity_poly.pdbx_seq_one_letter_code
_entity_poly.pdbx_strand_id
1 'polypeptide(L)' 'MTRKTYTPGGDAKVIAEIARSRFGGFLQMFEHHGWPERGSDMMRKVQTRVKETYGSVRAFEEKNGSDQ' A
#
# COMPACT_ATOMS: atom_id res chain seq x y z
N MET A 1 -10.68 20.08 2.64
CA MET A 1 -10.51 18.62 2.85
C MET A 1 -11.13 17.89 1.67
N THR A 2 -10.36 17.62 0.63
CA THR A 2 -10.84 16.88 -0.55
C THR A 2 -11.00 15.41 -0.18
N ARG A 3 -12.25 14.95 -0.02
CA ARG A 3 -12.57 13.52 0.05
C ARG A 3 -12.16 12.90 -1.28
N LYS A 4 -10.96 12.31 -1.37
CA LYS A 4 -10.61 11.42 -2.47
C LYS A 4 -11.65 10.30 -2.47
N THR A 5 -12.53 10.30 -3.44
CA THR A 5 -13.48 9.21 -3.68
C THR A 5 -12.67 7.97 -4.03
N TYR A 6 -12.54 7.04 -3.08
CA TYR A 6 -11.88 5.75 -3.28
C TYR A 6 -12.68 4.92 -4.27
N THR A 7 -12.39 5.07 -5.56
CA THR A 7 -12.94 4.26 -6.65
C THR A 7 -12.25 2.90 -6.70
N PRO A 8 -12.90 1.85 -7.26
CA PRO A 8 -12.22 0.60 -7.59
C PRO A 8 -10.99 0.89 -8.46
N GLY A 9 -9.79 0.61 -7.93
CA GLY A 9 -8.50 0.91 -8.58
C GLY A 9 -7.77 2.15 -8.06
N GLY A 10 -8.41 3.01 -7.27
CA GLY A 10 -7.75 4.14 -6.57
C GLY A 10 -6.80 3.65 -5.49
N ASP A 11 -7.26 2.69 -4.67
CA ASP A 11 -6.46 2.05 -3.61
C ASP A 11 -5.14 1.48 -4.16
N ALA A 12 -5.21 0.72 -5.25
CA ALA A 12 -4.04 0.08 -5.84
C ALA A 12 -3.01 1.11 -6.32
N LYS A 13 -3.46 2.25 -6.86
CA LYS A 13 -2.57 3.35 -7.27
C LYS A 13 -1.89 4.02 -6.07
N VAL A 14 -2.65 4.32 -5.01
CA VAL A 14 -2.11 4.90 -3.77
C VAL A 14 -1.07 3.98 -3.16
N ILE A 15 -1.38 2.68 -3.07
CA ILE A 15 -0.42 1.69 -2.55
C ILE A 15 0.83 1.63 -3.42
N ALA A 16 0.67 1.58 -4.76
CA ALA A 16 1.81 1.53 -5.68
C ALA A 16 2.70 2.79 -5.57
N GLU A 17 2.09 3.96 -5.42
CA GLU A 17 2.81 5.22 -5.25
C GLU A 17 3.63 5.20 -3.96
N ILE A 18 3.01 4.84 -2.84
CA ILE A 18 3.71 4.73 -1.55
C ILE A 18 4.80 3.66 -1.59
N ALA A 19 4.51 2.49 -2.17
CA ALA A 19 5.48 1.40 -2.31
C ALA A 19 6.77 1.90 -3.00
N ARG A 20 6.64 2.61 -4.13
CA ARG A 20 7.78 3.19 -4.85
C ARG A 20 8.45 4.31 -4.06
N SER A 21 7.69 5.26 -3.54
CA SER A 21 8.23 6.49 -2.95
C SER A 21 8.85 6.29 -1.56
N ARG A 22 8.39 5.31 -0.78
CA ARG A 22 8.87 5.06 0.59
C ARG A 22 9.75 3.82 0.74
N PHE A 23 9.45 2.77 -0.02
CA PHE A 23 10.12 1.48 0.15
C PHE A 23 11.05 1.15 -1.03
N GLY A 24 10.90 1.82 -2.18
CA GLY A 24 11.63 1.52 -3.40
C GLY A 24 10.92 0.52 -4.32
N GLY A 25 9.71 0.09 -3.95
CA GLY A 25 8.88 -0.82 -4.73
C GLY A 25 8.07 -1.78 -3.86
N PHE A 26 7.25 -2.63 -4.52
CA PHE A 26 6.44 -3.63 -3.82
C PHE A 26 7.30 -4.67 -3.09
N LEU A 27 8.40 -5.12 -3.70
CA LEU A 27 9.27 -6.14 -3.10
C LEU A 27 9.79 -5.67 -1.74
N GLN A 28 10.42 -4.49 -1.71
CA GLN A 28 10.98 -3.90 -0.51
C GLN A 28 9.90 -3.55 0.52
N MET A 29 8.72 -3.13 0.06
CA MET A 29 7.58 -2.93 0.96
C MET A 29 7.19 -4.24 1.64
N PHE A 30 7.02 -5.33 0.89
CA PHE A 30 6.68 -6.63 1.48
C PHE A 30 7.76 -7.13 2.44
N GLU A 31 9.04 -6.96 2.09
CA GLU A 31 10.17 -7.31 2.97
C GLU A 31 10.18 -6.47 4.25
N HIS A 32 9.97 -5.16 4.15
CA HIS A 32 9.91 -4.26 5.30
C HIS A 32 8.81 -4.65 6.30
N HIS A 33 7.66 -5.11 5.80
CA HIS A 33 6.53 -5.54 6.64
C HIS A 33 6.59 -7.03 7.03
N GLY A 34 7.61 -7.77 6.58
CA GLY A 34 7.72 -9.21 6.84
C GLY A 34 6.63 -10.05 6.16
N TRP A 35 5.98 -9.54 5.12
CA TRP A 35 4.95 -10.29 4.39
C TRP A 35 5.60 -11.36 3.50
N PRO A 36 5.06 -12.59 3.44
CA PRO A 36 5.74 -13.71 2.77
C PRO A 36 5.60 -13.71 1.24
N GLU A 37 4.63 -12.99 0.66
CA GLU A 37 4.34 -13.09 -0.77
C GLU A 37 5.43 -12.47 -1.65
N ARG A 38 5.70 -13.08 -2.81
CA ARG A 38 6.71 -12.63 -3.79
C ARG A 38 6.17 -12.73 -5.22
N GLY A 39 6.88 -12.09 -6.16
CA GLY A 39 6.52 -12.08 -7.58
C GLY A 39 5.09 -11.58 -7.84
N SER A 40 4.35 -12.29 -8.68
CA SER A 40 2.99 -11.93 -9.09
C SER A 40 1.95 -12.04 -7.97
N ASP A 41 2.23 -12.80 -6.90
CA ASP A 41 1.31 -12.93 -5.77
C ASP A 41 1.24 -11.66 -4.93
N MET A 42 2.30 -10.85 -4.91
CA MET A 42 2.29 -9.54 -4.23
C MET A 42 1.16 -8.66 -4.76
N MET A 43 0.98 -8.58 -6.08
CA MET A 43 -0.02 -7.72 -6.71
C MET A 43 -1.46 -8.14 -6.36
N ARG A 44 -1.68 -9.44 -6.14
CA ARG A 44 -2.98 -9.99 -5.74
C ARG A 44 -3.26 -9.80 -4.24
N LYS A 45 -2.21 -9.80 -3.42
CA LYS A 45 -2.32 -9.80 -1.95
C LYS A 45 -2.09 -8.44 -1.31
N VAL A 46 -1.53 -7.47 -2.01
CA VAL A 46 -1.12 -6.20 -1.41
C VAL A 46 -2.27 -5.46 -0.74
N GLN A 47 -3.45 -5.39 -1.36
CA GLN A 47 -4.59 -4.71 -0.75
C GLN A 47 -5.10 -5.46 0.49
N THR A 48 -5.05 -6.80 0.49
CA THR A 48 -5.38 -7.62 1.66
C THR A 48 -4.39 -7.36 2.79
N ARG A 49 -3.08 -7.43 2.52
CA ARG A 49 -2.02 -7.21 3.52
C ARG A 49 -2.05 -5.83 4.14
N VAL A 50 -2.30 -4.80 3.32
CA VAL A 50 -2.50 -3.44 3.78
C VAL A 50 -3.72 -3.35 4.71
N LYS A 51 -4.85 -3.94 4.36
CA LYS A 51 -6.05 -3.94 5.21
C LYS A 51 -5.85 -4.74 6.50
N GLU A 52 -5.17 -5.87 6.45
CA GLU A 52 -4.86 -6.68 7.65
C GLU A 52 -3.91 -5.96 8.61
N THR A 53 -2.93 -5.22 8.08
CA THR A 53 -1.90 -4.56 8.90
C THR A 53 -2.34 -3.18 9.41
N TYR A 54 -3.06 -2.42 8.59
CA TYR A 54 -3.41 -1.01 8.86
C TYR A 54 -4.91 -0.77 9.05
N GLY A 55 -5.76 -1.79 8.85
CA GLY A 55 -7.21 -1.67 8.88
C GLY A 55 -7.83 -1.05 7.63
N SER A 56 -7.13 -0.14 6.94
CA SER A 56 -7.57 0.45 5.68
C SER A 56 -6.41 0.97 4.84
N VAL A 57 -6.65 1.16 3.54
CA VAL A 57 -5.67 1.81 2.64
C VAL A 57 -5.42 3.26 3.04
N ARG A 58 -6.45 3.94 3.58
CA ARG A 58 -6.31 5.30 4.10
C ARG A 58 -5.37 5.37 5.30
N ALA A 59 -5.50 4.46 6.26
CA ALA A 59 -4.59 4.41 7.41
C ALA A 59 -3.16 4.07 6.99
N PHE A 60 -3.00 3.24 5.95
CA PHE A 60 -1.70 3.00 5.31
C PHE A 60 -1.13 4.27 4.65
N GLU A 61 -1.95 5.03 3.93
CA GLU A 61 -1.59 6.35 3.36
C GLU A 61 -1.29 7.38 4.45
N GLU A 62 -2.00 7.41 5.57
CA GLU A 62 -1.71 8.34 6.67
C GLU A 62 -0.40 7.97 7.40
N LYS A 63 -0.09 6.67 7.52
CA LYS A 63 1.11 6.18 8.21
C LYS A 63 2.38 6.26 7.35
N ASN A 64 2.25 6.06 6.04
CA ASN A 64 3.37 5.95 5.11
C ASN A 64 3.36 7.02 4.00
N GLY A 65 2.27 7.76 3.82
CA GLY A 65 2.20 8.86 2.87
C GLY A 65 3.06 10.05 3.29
N SER A 66 3.30 10.94 2.34
CA SER A 66 4.12 12.13 2.51
C SER A 66 3.35 13.24 3.22
N ASP A 67 3.44 13.28 4.55
CA ASP A 67 3.31 14.50 5.34
C ASP A 67 4.63 14.73 6.08
N GLN A 68 5.63 15.16 5.29
CA GLN A 68 6.86 15.86 5.69
C GLN A 68 7.62 16.29 4.43
#